data_AF-A0A063Z6B4-F1
#
_entry.id   AF-A0A063Z6B4-F1
#
_cell.length_a   1.000
_cell.length_b   1.000
_cell.length_c   1.000
_cell.angle_alpha   90.00
_cell.angle_beta   90.00
_cell.angle_gamma   90.00
#
_symmetry.space_group_name_H-M   'P 1'
#
loop_
_entity.id
_entity.type
_entity.pdbx_description
1 polymer ?
#
loop_
_entity_poly.entity_id
_entity_poly.type
_entity_poly.pdbx_seq_one_letter_code
_entity_poly.pdbx_strand_id
1 'polypeptide(L)'
;MDYYNYTSFRDKFRPEIVPQLIETRHPFGNESLFLPKQNLTLTASSSGTPNERGYYDPDGYRYSYTIPIYAQYENGTKVTIYSHIWGLIEWSDGFDNTPVNEYSDTYRLVVKGEPQGWMPAGGEMTAGKGIYREWQLNASPTSGAGK
;
A
#
# COMPACT_ATOMS: atom_id res chain seq x y z
N MET A 1 20.04 -5.13 32.29
CA MET A 1 20.21 -6.53 31.88
C MET A 1 18.93 -6.86 31.16
N ASP A 2 18.94 -6.69 29.85
CA ASP A 2 17.71 -6.63 29.06
C ASP A 2 17.36 -8.05 28.64
N TYR A 3 16.27 -8.55 29.21
CA TYR A 3 15.84 -9.92 29.01
C TYR A 3 15.00 -9.98 27.74
N TYR A 4 15.64 -10.32 26.63
CA TYR A 4 14.98 -10.51 25.36
C TYR A 4 14.62 -11.99 25.17
N ASN A 5 13.43 -12.38 25.62
CA ASN A 5 12.90 -13.71 25.34
C ASN A 5 12.09 -13.67 24.03
N TYR A 6 12.78 -13.72 22.90
CA TYR A 6 12.13 -13.77 21.59
C TYR A 6 11.75 -15.20 21.25
N THR A 7 10.53 -15.59 21.59
CA THR A 7 9.93 -16.81 21.06
C THR A 7 9.91 -16.69 19.53
N SER A 8 10.68 -17.53 18.84
CA SER A 8 10.59 -17.71 17.40
C SER A 8 9.16 -18.12 17.05
N PHE A 9 8.38 -17.18 16.52
CA PHE A 9 7.01 -17.45 16.05
C PHE A 9 6.97 -18.35 14.80
N ARG A 10 8.15 -18.66 14.23
CA ARG A 10 8.33 -19.50 13.03
C ARG A 10 7.71 -20.89 13.18
N ASP A 11 7.67 -21.42 14.40
CA ASP A 11 7.18 -22.78 14.66
C ASP A 11 5.70 -22.83 15.09
N LYS A 12 5.09 -21.67 15.40
CA LYS A 12 3.69 -21.60 15.89
C LYS A 12 2.70 -21.09 14.85
N PHE A 13 3.15 -20.31 13.88
CA PHE A 13 2.31 -19.89 12.76
C PHE A 13 2.61 -20.76 11.55
N ARG A 14 1.75 -21.75 11.31
CA ARG A 14 1.73 -22.39 10.01
C ARG A 14 1.28 -21.33 8.99
N PRO A 15 2.02 -21.10 7.90
CA PRO A 15 1.60 -20.17 6.84
C PRO A 15 0.25 -20.55 6.23
N GLU A 16 -0.21 -21.80 6.42
CA GLU A 16 -1.55 -22.25 6.05
C GLU A 16 -2.70 -21.74 6.96
N ILE A 17 -2.38 -21.26 8.18
CA ILE A 17 -3.36 -20.85 9.21
C ILE A 17 -3.42 -19.32 9.36
N VAL A 18 -2.36 -18.61 8.99
CA VAL A 18 -2.44 -17.16 8.82
C VAL A 18 -3.34 -16.92 7.60
N PRO A 19 -4.45 -16.18 7.72
CA PRO A 19 -5.24 -15.79 6.57
C PRO A 19 -4.33 -15.22 5.48
N GLN A 20 -4.75 -15.28 4.22
CA GLN A 20 -4.11 -14.53 3.14
C GLN A 20 -4.09 -13.04 3.53
N LEU A 21 -3.03 -12.62 4.22
CA LEU A 21 -2.85 -11.25 4.63
C LEU A 21 -2.64 -10.44 3.36
N ILE A 22 -3.14 -9.22 3.39
CA ILE A 22 -2.93 -8.28 2.29
C ILE A 22 -1.42 -8.13 2.01
N GLU A 23 -1.05 -8.13 0.74
CA GLU A 23 0.31 -7.97 0.28
C GLU A 23 0.67 -6.47 0.21
N THR A 24 1.12 -5.93 1.35
CA THR A 24 1.49 -4.51 1.47
C THR A 24 2.84 -4.16 0.83
N ARG A 25 3.73 -5.14 0.63
CA ARG A 25 5.07 -4.93 0.03
C ARG A 25 4.98 -4.85 -1.48
N HIS A 26 4.14 -5.68 -2.09
CA HIS A 26 3.95 -5.75 -3.54
C HIS A 26 2.47 -5.73 -3.94
N PRO A 27 1.73 -4.64 -3.65
CA PRO A 27 0.28 -4.60 -3.86
C PRO A 27 -0.13 -4.60 -5.35
N PHE A 28 0.78 -4.30 -6.27
CA PHE A 28 0.49 -4.30 -7.71
C PHE A 28 0.09 -5.70 -8.20
N GLY A 29 -1.17 -5.84 -8.65
CA GLY A 29 -1.72 -7.10 -9.14
C GLY A 29 -2.13 -8.10 -8.06
N ASN A 30 -1.82 -7.81 -6.80
CA ASN A 30 -2.18 -8.65 -5.65
C ASN A 30 -3.31 -8.01 -4.82
N GLU A 31 -3.38 -6.68 -4.77
CA GLU A 31 -4.29 -5.93 -3.91
C GLU A 31 -5.17 -4.95 -4.69
N SER A 32 -6.20 -4.45 -4.00
CA SER A 32 -7.08 -3.42 -4.55
C SER A 32 -6.31 -2.12 -4.74
N LEU A 33 -6.24 -1.66 -5.99
CA LEU A 33 -5.63 -0.40 -6.42
C LEU A 33 -6.49 0.24 -7.50
N PHE A 34 -6.41 1.57 -7.63
CA PHE A 34 -7.07 2.29 -8.71
C PHE A 34 -6.41 1.97 -10.06
N LEU A 35 -7.24 1.57 -11.02
CA LEU A 35 -6.85 1.23 -12.38
C LEU A 35 -7.76 1.97 -13.39
N PRO A 36 -7.28 2.26 -14.61
CA PRO A 36 -5.92 2.04 -15.10
C PRO A 36 -4.97 3.16 -14.65
N LYS A 37 -3.73 2.79 -14.30
CA LYS A 37 -2.65 3.75 -14.04
C LYS A 37 -1.89 4.05 -15.34
N GLN A 38 -1.78 5.32 -15.70
CA GLN A 38 -1.01 5.80 -16.85
C GLN A 38 0.28 6.47 -16.36
N ASN A 39 1.38 6.25 -17.09
CA ASN A 39 2.69 6.86 -16.80
C ASN A 39 3.17 6.62 -15.35
N LEU A 40 2.94 5.43 -14.80
CA LEU A 40 3.38 5.06 -13.46
C LEU A 40 4.91 5.22 -13.34
N THR A 41 5.34 6.09 -12.46
CA THR A 41 6.76 6.45 -12.30
C THR A 41 7.13 6.36 -10.82
N LEU A 42 8.24 5.69 -10.49
CA LEU A 42 8.82 5.69 -9.15
C LEU A 42 9.38 7.09 -8.86
N THR A 43 8.85 7.77 -7.86
CA THR A 43 9.23 9.15 -7.49
C THR A 43 10.12 9.23 -6.26
N ALA A 44 10.00 8.25 -5.37
CA ALA A 44 10.89 8.09 -4.23
C ALA A 44 10.96 6.62 -3.82
N SER A 45 12.11 6.21 -3.31
CA SER A 45 12.28 4.93 -2.63
C SER A 45 13.09 5.17 -1.36
N SER A 46 12.83 4.37 -0.34
CA SER A 46 13.73 4.30 0.80
C SER A 46 15.13 3.86 0.36
N SER A 47 16.15 4.43 0.99
CA SER A 47 17.55 4.10 0.73
C SER A 47 18.02 2.84 1.48
N GLY A 48 17.15 2.25 2.31
CA GLY A 48 17.46 1.07 3.10
C GLY A 48 17.15 -0.22 2.35
N THR A 49 17.98 -1.22 2.55
CA THR A 49 17.71 -2.59 2.12
C THR A 49 16.44 -3.09 2.82
N PRO A 50 15.31 -3.32 2.12
CA PRO A 50 14.03 -3.72 2.73
C PRO A 50 14.03 -5.14 3.35
N ASN A 51 15.20 -5.76 3.46
CA ASN A 51 15.39 -7.18 3.71
C ASN A 51 16.02 -7.46 5.08
N GLU A 52 16.21 -6.44 5.93
CA GLU A 52 16.70 -6.62 7.29
C GLU A 52 15.55 -6.71 8.29
N ARG A 53 15.64 -7.68 9.22
CA ARG A 53 14.64 -7.90 10.28
C ARG A 53 14.38 -6.61 11.05
N GLY A 54 13.12 -6.17 11.08
CA GLY A 54 12.72 -5.02 11.90
C GLY A 54 13.20 -3.67 11.35
N TYR A 55 13.71 -3.63 10.11
CA TYR A 55 13.94 -2.37 9.44
C TYR A 55 12.60 -1.67 9.23
N TYR A 56 12.48 -0.47 9.81
CA TYR A 56 11.35 0.40 9.58
C TYR A 56 11.62 1.20 8.32
N ASP A 57 10.80 1.00 7.31
CA ASP A 57 10.77 1.83 6.13
C ASP A 57 9.67 2.91 6.29
N PRO A 58 10.01 4.14 6.73
CA PRO A 58 9.02 5.19 6.91
C PRO A 58 8.41 5.68 5.59
N ASP A 59 9.13 5.51 4.48
CA ASP A 59 8.81 6.17 3.22
C ASP A 59 8.20 5.22 2.18
N GLY A 60 8.58 3.95 2.23
CA GLY A 60 8.23 2.93 1.26
C GLY A 60 8.73 3.26 -0.15
N TYR A 61 8.06 2.67 -1.14
CA TYR A 61 8.18 3.02 -2.54
C TYR A 61 7.01 3.90 -2.94
N ARG A 62 7.31 5.12 -3.39
CA ARG A 62 6.31 6.10 -3.82
C ARG A 62 6.29 6.21 -5.33
N TYR A 63 5.09 6.19 -5.88
CA TYR A 63 4.85 6.28 -7.31
C TYR A 63 3.89 7.41 -7.60
N SER A 64 4.12 8.11 -8.71
CA SER A 64 3.13 9.01 -9.30
C SER A 64 2.54 8.38 -10.56
N TYR A 65 1.29 8.70 -10.85
CA TYR A 65 0.61 8.27 -12.06
C TYR A 65 -0.50 9.26 -12.46
N THR A 66 -1.04 9.08 -13.65
CA THR A 66 -2.28 9.72 -14.10
C THR A 66 -3.38 8.67 -14.23
N ILE A 67 -4.62 9.02 -13.87
CA ILE A 67 -5.79 8.14 -14.01
C ILE A 67 -6.95 8.89 -14.67
N PRO A 68 -7.67 8.29 -15.63
CA PRO A 68 -8.87 8.88 -16.20
C PRO A 68 -10.04 8.81 -15.21
N ILE A 69 -10.64 9.96 -14.90
CA ILE A 69 -11.84 10.08 -14.07
C ILE A 69 -12.95 10.70 -14.93
N TYR A 70 -14.09 10.02 -15.02
CA TYR A 70 -15.27 10.58 -15.66
C TYR A 70 -16.03 11.45 -14.65
N ALA A 71 -16.35 12.69 -15.03
CA ALA A 71 -17.32 13.47 -14.28
C ALA A 71 -18.26 14.22 -15.22
N GLN A 72 -19.53 14.22 -14.86
CA GLN A 72 -20.59 14.95 -15.51
C GLN A 72 -21.49 15.54 -14.43
N TYR A 73 -21.58 16.85 -14.39
CA TYR A 73 -22.47 17.58 -13.50
C TYR A 73 -22.85 18.92 -14.12
N GLU A 74 -23.91 19.53 -13.59
CA GLU A 74 -24.42 20.85 -13.99
C GLU A 74 -24.26 21.83 -12.83
N ASN A 75 -23.99 23.10 -13.15
CA ASN A 75 -23.88 24.24 -12.22
C ASN A 75 -22.80 24.11 -11.11
N GLY A 76 -21.68 23.42 -11.35
CA GLY A 76 -20.49 23.43 -10.50
C GLY A 76 -19.52 24.59 -10.78
N THR A 77 -19.28 25.44 -9.76
CA THR A 77 -18.19 26.44 -9.80
C THR A 77 -16.82 25.83 -9.54
N LYS A 78 -16.74 24.88 -8.60
CA LYS A 78 -15.53 24.10 -8.29
C LYS A 78 -15.90 22.77 -7.63
N VAL A 79 -15.45 21.67 -8.22
CA VAL A 79 -15.64 20.32 -7.67
C VAL A 79 -14.28 19.68 -7.41
N THR A 80 -14.16 19.00 -6.28
CA THR A 80 -12.98 18.20 -5.95
C THR A 80 -13.42 16.75 -5.82
N ILE A 81 -12.86 15.89 -6.65
CA ILE A 81 -13.03 14.44 -6.57
C ILE A 81 -11.76 13.88 -5.96
N TYR A 82 -11.92 13.08 -4.93
CA TYR A 82 -10.83 12.47 -4.20
C TYR A 82 -11.23 11.06 -3.81
N SER A 83 -10.32 10.11 -3.95
CA SER A 83 -10.53 8.77 -3.42
C SER A 83 -9.20 8.20 -2.94
N HIS A 84 -9.29 7.36 -1.92
CA HIS A 84 -8.16 6.76 -1.23
C HIS A 84 -8.48 5.31 -0.93
N ILE A 85 -7.59 4.42 -1.34
CA ILE A 85 -7.54 3.03 -0.92
C ILE A 85 -6.34 2.90 0.01
N TRP A 86 -6.54 2.23 1.14
CA TRP A 86 -5.50 1.98 2.13
C TRP A 86 -5.62 0.54 2.62
N GLY A 87 -4.50 -0.17 2.64
CA GLY A 87 -4.37 -1.48 3.25
C GLY A 87 -3.34 -1.41 4.38
N LEU A 88 -3.73 -1.92 5.55
CA LEU A 88 -2.95 -1.88 6.77
C LEU A 88 -2.87 -3.28 7.39
N ILE A 89 -1.67 -3.67 7.78
CA ILE A 89 -1.46 -4.76 8.73
C ILE A 89 -0.83 -4.18 9.99
N GLU A 90 -1.49 -4.44 11.11
CA GLU A 90 -1.00 -4.09 12.45
C GLU A 90 -0.85 -5.37 13.29
N TRP A 91 0.28 -5.47 13.99
CA TRP A 91 0.56 -6.58 14.91
C TRP A 91 0.72 -6.04 16.31
N SER A 92 -0.04 -6.53 17.29
CA SER A 92 0.25 -6.27 18.70
C SER A 92 1.27 -7.29 19.21
N ASP A 93 2.47 -6.82 19.56
CA ASP A 93 3.56 -7.62 20.11
C ASP A 93 3.87 -7.15 21.55
N GLY A 94 3.02 -7.56 22.49
CA GLY A 94 3.09 -7.11 23.89
C GLY A 94 2.20 -5.91 24.19
N PHE A 95 2.54 -5.15 25.24
CA PHE A 95 1.70 -4.04 25.73
C PHE A 95 1.81 -2.75 24.90
N ASP A 96 3.01 -2.40 24.42
CA ASP A 96 3.29 -1.07 23.82
C ASP A 96 3.91 -1.11 22.42
N ASN A 97 4.06 -2.28 21.81
CA ASN A 97 4.65 -2.41 20.47
C ASN A 97 3.61 -2.89 19.46
N THR A 98 3.21 -1.97 18.57
CA THR A 98 2.30 -2.24 17.46
C THR A 98 3.00 -1.99 16.11
N PRO A 99 3.85 -2.91 15.62
CA PRO A 99 4.43 -2.75 14.29
C PRO A 99 3.36 -2.78 13.21
N VAL A 100 3.50 -1.83 12.29
CA VAL A 100 2.55 -1.61 11.21
C VAL A 100 3.28 -1.73 9.87
N ASN A 101 2.63 -2.32 8.87
CA ASN A 101 2.99 -2.14 7.46
C ASN A 101 1.75 -1.85 6.63
N GLU A 102 1.94 -1.08 5.55
CA GLU A 102 0.84 -0.55 4.76
C GLU A 102 1.19 -0.31 3.29
N TYR A 103 0.13 -0.21 2.49
CA TYR A 103 0.14 0.40 1.17
C TYR A 103 -1.02 1.39 1.06
N SER A 104 -0.87 2.41 0.23
CA SER A 104 -1.94 3.36 -0.06
C SER A 104 -1.95 3.77 -1.52
N ASP A 105 -3.13 4.13 -2.01
CA ASP A 105 -3.33 4.57 -3.37
C ASP A 105 -4.38 5.67 -3.40
N THR A 106 -4.03 6.82 -3.94
CA THR A 106 -4.84 8.03 -3.86
C THR A 106 -4.86 8.71 -5.21
N TYR A 107 -5.99 9.29 -5.57
CA TYR A 107 -6.05 10.29 -6.64
C TYR A 107 -6.83 11.52 -6.21
N ARG A 108 -6.53 12.63 -6.88
CA ARG A 108 -7.24 13.89 -6.70
C ARG A 108 -7.44 14.60 -8.04
N LEU A 109 -8.68 15.01 -8.28
CA LEU A 109 -9.06 15.87 -9.39
C LEU A 109 -9.73 17.12 -8.85
N VAL A 110 -9.28 18.29 -9.31
CA VAL A 110 -9.93 19.57 -9.03
C VAL A 110 -10.41 20.15 -10.34
N VAL A 111 -11.73 20.27 -10.48
CA VAL A 111 -12.39 20.83 -11.66
C VAL A 111 -12.91 22.22 -11.31
N LYS A 112 -12.74 23.18 -12.23
CA LYS A 112 -13.35 24.51 -12.16
C LYS A 112 -14.35 24.63 -13.31
N GLY A 113 -15.57 25.05 -13.01
CA GLY A 113 -16.69 25.01 -13.98
C GLY A 113 -17.26 23.60 -14.18
N GLU A 114 -18.01 23.44 -15.27
CA GLU A 114 -18.69 22.19 -15.66
C GLU A 114 -17.79 21.27 -16.49
N PRO A 115 -17.46 20.06 -16.02
CA PRO A 115 -16.89 19.00 -16.80
C PRO A 115 -18.01 18.18 -17.44
N GLN A 116 -17.74 17.75 -18.65
CA GLN A 116 -18.61 16.87 -19.42
C GLN A 116 -17.72 15.80 -20.06
N GLY A 117 -17.21 14.85 -19.26
CA GLY A 117 -16.43 13.73 -19.79
C GLY A 117 -15.28 13.21 -18.93
N TRP A 118 -14.37 12.49 -19.62
CA TRP A 118 -13.14 11.95 -19.04
C TRP A 118 -12.08 13.03 -18.85
N MET A 119 -11.48 13.06 -17.66
CA MET A 119 -10.43 14.00 -17.29
C MET A 119 -9.26 13.28 -16.65
N PRO A 120 -8.02 13.73 -16.88
CA PRO A 120 -6.86 13.19 -16.20
C PRO A 120 -6.82 13.70 -14.75
N ALA A 121 -6.69 12.79 -13.79
CA ALA A 121 -6.41 13.10 -12.40
C ALA A 121 -5.00 12.67 -12.03
N GLY A 122 -4.33 13.46 -11.18
CA GLY A 122 -3.05 13.07 -10.59
C GLY A 122 -3.28 12.05 -9.48
N GLY A 123 -2.49 10.99 -9.49
CA GLY A 123 -2.50 9.94 -8.49
C GLY A 123 -1.13 9.68 -7.87
N GLU A 124 -1.15 9.26 -6.62
CA GLU A 124 0.02 8.88 -5.82
C GLU A 124 -0.24 7.53 -5.18
N MET A 125 0.79 6.69 -5.14
CA MET A 125 0.71 5.36 -4.55
C MET A 125 1.96 5.10 -3.71
N THR A 126 1.75 4.55 -2.53
CA THR A 126 2.82 4.10 -1.63
C THR A 126 2.71 2.60 -1.45
N ALA A 127 3.81 1.88 -1.65
CA ALA A 127 3.94 0.46 -1.37
C ALA A 127 5.03 0.23 -0.32
N GLY A 128 4.96 -0.86 0.43
CA GLY A 128 6.11 -1.30 1.22
C GLY A 128 6.43 -0.43 2.43
N LYS A 129 5.50 0.44 2.88
CA LYS A 129 5.76 1.30 4.04
C LYS A 129 5.59 0.52 5.33
N GLY A 130 6.43 0.78 6.32
CA GLY A 130 6.34 0.24 7.66
C GLY A 130 7.38 -0.84 8.00
N ILE A 131 7.05 -1.70 8.96
CA ILE A 131 7.92 -2.74 9.50
C ILE A 131 7.44 -4.09 9.00
N TYR A 132 8.33 -4.83 8.36
CA TYR A 132 8.07 -6.20 7.89
C TYR A 132 8.75 -7.21 8.81
N ARG A 133 8.03 -8.28 9.14
CA ARG A 133 8.56 -9.43 9.89
C ARG A 133 9.23 -10.43 8.94
N GLU A 134 10.16 -11.23 9.45
CA GLU A 134 10.91 -12.23 8.65
C GLU A 134 10.00 -13.19 7.89
N TRP A 135 8.88 -13.61 8.50
CA TRP A 135 7.95 -14.53 7.86
C TRP A 135 7.16 -13.86 6.72
N GLN A 136 6.99 -12.52 6.73
CA GLN A 136 6.45 -11.76 5.58
C GLN A 136 7.51 -11.61 4.48
N LEU A 137 8.78 -11.41 4.85
CA LEU A 137 9.87 -11.27 3.89
C LEU A 137 10.17 -12.58 3.15
N ASN A 138 10.03 -13.72 3.85
CA ASN A 138 10.28 -15.06 3.33
C ASN A 138 9.04 -15.71 2.69
N ALA A 139 7.86 -15.09 2.82
CA ALA A 139 6.70 -15.50 2.06
C ALA A 139 6.99 -15.23 0.58
N SER A 140 7.06 -16.29 -0.22
CA SER A 140 6.99 -16.13 -1.67
C SER A 140 5.60 -15.58 -2.01
N PRO A 141 5.45 -14.69 -3.00
CA PRO A 141 4.14 -14.32 -3.51
C PRO A 141 3.49 -15.59 -4.08
N THR A 142 2.72 -16.28 -3.25
CA THR A 142 2.00 -17.48 -3.64
C THR A 142 0.88 -17.06 -4.59
N SER A 143 1.16 -17.18 -5.89
CA SER A 143 0.27 -17.79 -6.90
C SER A 143 -1.23 -17.48 -6.71
N GLY A 144 -1.60 -16.21 -6.70
CA GLY A 144 -3.00 -15.75 -6.81
C GLY A 144 -3.42 -15.44 -8.24
N ALA A 145 -2.51 -15.54 -9.22
CA ALA A 145 -2.84 -15.48 -10.64
C ALA A 145 -3.43 -16.82 -11.10
N GLY A 146 -4.65 -17.10 -10.63
CA GLY A 146 -5.53 -18.04 -11.30
C GLY A 146 -5.87 -17.50 -12.69
N LYS A 147 -5.70 -18.35 -13.70
CA LYS A 147 -6.05 -18.12 -15.11
C LYS A 147 -7.47 -17.58 -15.29
#